data_AF-A0A6J0UB19-F1
#
_entry.id   AF-A0A6J0UB19-F1
#
_cell.length_a   1.000
_cell.length_b   1.000
_cell.length_c   1.000
_cell.angle_alpha   90.00
_cell.angle_beta   90.00
_cell.angle_gamma   90.00
#
_symmetry.space_group_name_H-M   'P 1'
#
loop_
_entity.id
_entity.type
_entity.pdbx_description
1 polymer ?
#
loop_
_entity_poly.entity_id
_entity_poly.type
_entity_poly.pdbx_seq_one_letter_code
_entity_poly.pdbx_strand_id
1 'polypeptide(L)'
;MVKDYRDVNTLDTEDDGEEDLKRVPTEFAPPWGRRVYSGRRLIFVMLGLLCILAILTVVFGFTGSSFRTDLLTMEKNLQNVNQTIFGALATLKEKESSDVKRLVKVDQIIKNLTEEVKEAKTQFEEHISKLRASTHLLNCRLEDIKHNRTGSTTLCCPKGWLSFRQSCYWFSTSEKTWDEAKADCENKDSRLVIITSYQEQAFVAQHTKPRNTWIGLRFTNERWTWVDATLYTIRRM
;
A
#
# COMPACT_ATOMS: atom_id res chain seq x y z
N MET A 1 -22.80 -60.15 -20.30
CA MET A 1 -24.04 -59.34 -20.29
C MET A 1 -23.81 -58.21 -21.29
N VAL A 2 -24.13 -58.23 -22.59
CA VAL A 2 -25.15 -58.87 -23.44
C VAL A 2 -26.56 -58.84 -22.87
N LYS A 3 -27.37 -57.96 -23.48
CA LYS A 3 -28.82 -58.01 -23.78
C LYS A 3 -29.27 -56.55 -23.86
N ASP A 4 -29.42 -55.95 -25.04
CA ASP A 4 -30.38 -56.27 -26.11
C ASP A 4 -31.75 -56.62 -25.52
N TYR A 5 -32.70 -55.70 -25.68
CA TYR A 5 -34.10 -55.96 -25.41
C TYR A 5 -34.91 -55.38 -26.57
N ARG A 6 -35.21 -56.28 -27.50
CA ARG A 6 -36.22 -56.18 -28.54
C ARG A 6 -37.49 -56.91 -28.05
N ASP A 7 -38.53 -56.74 -28.85
CA ASP A 7 -39.78 -57.50 -28.94
C ASP A 7 -40.93 -56.88 -28.15
N VAL A 8 -42.15 -56.79 -28.68
CA VAL A 8 -42.96 -57.86 -29.31
C VAL A 8 -43.91 -57.18 -30.33
N ASN A 9 -43.95 -57.62 -31.60
CA ASN A 9 -44.86 -58.64 -32.18
C ASN A 9 -46.36 -58.26 -32.07
N THR A 10 -47.26 -58.55 -33.01
CA THR A 10 -47.72 -59.89 -33.44
C THR A 10 -48.81 -59.67 -34.52
N LEU A 11 -48.88 -60.35 -35.67
CA LEU A 11 -49.63 -61.58 -36.04
C LEU A 11 -49.89 -61.38 -37.56
N ASP A 12 -49.97 -62.31 -38.50
CA ASP A 12 -50.05 -63.77 -38.64
C ASP A 12 -50.00 -64.00 -40.18
N THR A 13 -49.65 -65.11 -40.82
CA THR A 13 -49.61 -66.54 -40.48
C THR A 13 -48.84 -67.25 -41.62
N GLU A 14 -48.20 -68.36 -41.27
CA GLU A 14 -47.59 -69.37 -42.15
C GLU A 14 -48.63 -70.11 -43.01
N ASP A 15 -48.20 -70.68 -44.14
CA ASP A 15 -48.54 -72.07 -44.51
C ASP A 15 -47.53 -72.58 -45.55
N ASP A 16 -46.99 -73.77 -45.28
CA ASP A 16 -45.92 -74.45 -46.01
C ASP A 16 -46.42 -75.82 -46.53
N GLY A 17 -45.86 -76.29 -47.64
CA GLY A 17 -45.93 -77.69 -48.12
C GLY A 17 -46.74 -77.86 -49.41
N GLU A 18 -46.42 -78.75 -50.35
CA GLU A 18 -45.41 -79.80 -50.46
C GLU A 18 -45.48 -80.38 -51.90
N GLU A 19 -44.34 -80.85 -52.45
CA GLU A 19 -44.13 -81.98 -53.41
C GLU A 19 -44.98 -82.14 -54.71
N ASP A 20 -44.53 -82.75 -55.82
CA ASP A 20 -43.25 -83.18 -56.39
C ASP A 20 -43.53 -83.70 -57.83
N LEU A 21 -42.49 -83.82 -58.66
CA LEU A 21 -42.30 -84.82 -59.72
C LEU A 21 -43.11 -84.79 -61.07
N LYS A 22 -42.45 -84.35 -62.17
CA LYS A 22 -41.93 -85.20 -63.30
C LYS A 22 -41.87 -84.54 -64.71
N ARG A 23 -40.64 -84.53 -65.28
CA ARG A 23 -40.16 -84.77 -66.68
C ARG A 23 -40.77 -84.03 -67.91
N VAL A 24 -40.03 -83.04 -68.46
CA VAL A 24 -39.21 -82.99 -69.72
C VAL A 24 -39.70 -83.79 -70.97
N PRO A 25 -39.59 -83.35 -72.27
CA PRO A 25 -38.63 -82.37 -72.87
C PRO A 25 -39.11 -81.37 -73.97
N THR A 26 -38.24 -80.37 -74.22
CA THR A 26 -37.87 -79.67 -75.51
C THR A 26 -38.98 -78.93 -76.29
N GLU A 27 -38.86 -77.65 -76.67
CA GLU A 27 -37.86 -77.04 -77.56
C GLU A 27 -37.92 -75.48 -77.50
N PHE A 28 -36.91 -74.82 -78.08
CA PHE A 28 -36.75 -73.37 -78.42
C PHE A 28 -36.30 -72.36 -77.34
N ALA A 29 -35.03 -71.94 -77.42
CA ALA A 29 -34.53 -70.61 -77.00
C ALA A 29 -34.99 -69.53 -78.01
N PRO A 30 -34.87 -68.18 -77.78
CA PRO A 30 -34.03 -67.41 -76.82
C PRO A 30 -34.77 -66.16 -76.22
N PRO A 31 -34.13 -65.02 -75.81
CA PRO A 31 -32.87 -64.77 -75.06
C PRO A 31 -33.08 -63.96 -73.74
N TRP A 32 -31.99 -63.79 -73.01
CA TRP A 32 -31.87 -63.03 -71.75
C TRP A 32 -32.24 -61.54 -71.83
N GLY A 33 -33.26 -61.15 -71.06
CA GLY A 33 -33.51 -59.76 -70.67
C GLY A 33 -32.83 -59.44 -69.35
N ARG A 34 -31.71 -58.70 -69.41
CA ARG A 34 -31.15 -57.98 -68.25
C ARG A 34 -32.28 -57.19 -67.59
N ARG A 35 -32.48 -57.36 -66.29
CA ARG A 35 -33.28 -56.42 -65.49
C ARG A 35 -32.45 -55.15 -65.31
N VAL A 36 -32.39 -54.37 -66.39
CA VAL A 36 -31.90 -53.00 -66.43
C VAL A 36 -32.67 -52.25 -65.36
N TYR A 37 -31.99 -51.76 -64.31
CA TYR A 37 -32.54 -50.70 -63.49
C TYR A 37 -33.06 -49.65 -64.48
N SER A 38 -34.38 -49.42 -64.49
CA SER A 38 -35.04 -48.51 -65.41
C SER A 38 -34.21 -47.22 -65.50
N GLY A 39 -33.62 -46.93 -66.66
CA GLY A 39 -32.69 -45.79 -66.81
C GLY A 39 -33.26 -44.49 -66.26
N ARG A 40 -34.60 -44.36 -66.26
CA ARG A 40 -35.34 -43.29 -65.58
C ARG A 40 -35.03 -43.16 -64.07
N ARG A 41 -34.98 -44.25 -63.29
CA ARG A 41 -34.71 -44.19 -61.84
C ARG A 41 -33.29 -43.73 -61.52
N LEU A 42 -32.29 -44.17 -62.28
CA LEU A 42 -30.90 -43.77 -62.09
C LEU A 42 -30.69 -42.29 -62.47
N ILE A 43 -31.39 -41.82 -63.51
CA ILE A 43 -31.44 -40.40 -63.89
C ILE A 43 -31.99 -39.55 -62.75
N PHE A 44 -33.09 -39.95 -62.08
CA PHE A 44 -33.63 -39.20 -60.94
C PHE A 44 -32.67 -39.11 -59.76
N VAL A 45 -31.94 -40.19 -59.45
CA VAL A 45 -30.92 -40.18 -58.37
C VAL A 45 -29.75 -39.27 -58.71
N MET A 46 -29.26 -39.32 -59.95
CA MET A 46 -28.16 -38.45 -60.41
C MET A 46 -28.58 -36.97 -60.42
N LEU A 47 -29.81 -36.66 -60.85
CA LEU A 47 -30.38 -35.32 -60.77
C LEU A 47 -30.50 -34.84 -59.32
N GLY A 48 -30.94 -35.70 -58.40
CA GLY A 48 -31.01 -35.40 -56.98
C GLY A 48 -29.63 -35.08 -56.38
N LEU A 49 -28.61 -35.89 -56.68
CA LEU A 49 -27.24 -35.65 -56.24
C LEU A 49 -26.66 -34.35 -56.80
N LEU A 50 -26.91 -34.04 -58.08
CA LEU A 50 -26.50 -32.76 -58.68
C LEU A 50 -27.18 -31.57 -57.99
N CYS A 51 -28.47 -31.68 -57.67
CA CYS A 51 -29.18 -30.66 -56.90
C CYS A 51 -28.59 -30.49 -55.50
N ILE A 52 -28.28 -31.58 -54.79
CA ILE A 52 -27.65 -31.51 -53.45
C ILE A 52 -26.27 -30.86 -53.53
N LEU A 53 -25.44 -31.23 -54.51
CA LEU A 53 -24.13 -30.61 -54.72
C LEU A 53 -24.26 -29.12 -55.03
N ALA A 54 -25.26 -28.72 -55.84
CA ALA A 54 -25.54 -27.32 -56.12
C ALA A 54 -26.00 -26.55 -54.86
N ILE A 55 -26.81 -27.16 -54.00
CA ILE A 55 -27.22 -26.55 -52.72
C ILE A 55 -26.00 -26.41 -51.80
N LEU A 56 -25.16 -27.44 -51.70
CA LEU A 56 -23.95 -27.40 -50.88
C LEU A 56 -22.96 -26.33 -51.37
N THR A 57 -22.77 -26.16 -52.67
CA THR A 57 -21.90 -25.10 -53.20
C THR A 57 -22.48 -23.71 -52.98
N VAL A 58 -23.80 -23.53 -53.07
CA VAL A 58 -24.47 -22.26 -52.77
C VAL A 58 -24.40 -21.94 -51.28
N VAL A 59 -24.68 -22.90 -50.39
CA VAL A 59 -24.57 -22.72 -48.93
C VAL A 59 -23.12 -22.46 -48.54
N PHE A 60 -22.16 -23.23 -49.05
CA PHE A 60 -20.74 -23.02 -48.79
C PHE A 60 -20.25 -21.68 -49.34
N GLY A 61 -20.77 -21.23 -50.48
CA GLY A 61 -20.51 -19.90 -51.04
C GLY A 61 -21.08 -18.78 -50.16
N PHE A 62 -22.32 -18.95 -49.68
CA PHE A 62 -22.97 -17.97 -48.80
C PHE A 62 -22.27 -17.90 -47.43
N THR A 63 -22.05 -19.04 -46.76
CA THR A 63 -21.32 -19.14 -45.49
C THR A 63 -19.87 -18.66 -45.63
N GLY A 64 -19.19 -18.98 -46.74
CA GLY A 64 -17.84 -18.50 -47.03
C GLY A 64 -17.78 -16.99 -47.24
N SER A 65 -18.79 -16.39 -47.89
CA SER A 65 -18.88 -14.94 -48.06
C SER A 65 -19.14 -14.20 -46.74
N SER A 66 -20.03 -14.72 -45.89
CA SER A 66 -20.31 -14.19 -44.54
C SER A 66 -19.06 -14.26 -43.66
N PHE A 67 -18.36 -15.40 -43.66
CA PHE A 67 -17.12 -15.56 -42.91
C PHE A 67 -16.03 -14.58 -43.39
N ARG A 68 -15.94 -14.33 -44.70
CA ARG A 68 -14.99 -13.36 -45.26
C ARG A 68 -15.31 -11.93 -44.83
N THR A 69 -16.59 -11.54 -44.79
CA THR A 69 -16.99 -10.23 -44.28
C THR A 69 -16.70 -10.08 -42.78
N ASP A 70 -16.87 -11.14 -42.00
CA ASP A 70 -16.58 -11.15 -40.57
C ASP A 70 -15.08 -11.03 -40.28
N LEU A 71 -14.24 -11.74 -41.05
CA LEU A 71 -12.78 -11.69 -40.91
C LEU A 71 -12.23 -10.29 -41.25
N LEU A 72 -12.74 -9.65 -42.31
CA LEU A 72 -12.41 -8.26 -42.64
C LEU A 72 -12.91 -7.26 -41.58
N THR A 73 -14.07 -7.54 -40.97
CA THR A 73 -14.62 -6.70 -39.90
C THR A 73 -13.75 -6.79 -38.63
N MET A 74 -13.30 -7.99 -38.29
CA MET A 74 -12.39 -8.22 -37.16
C MET A 74 -11.03 -7.56 -37.36
N GLU A 75 -10.47 -7.60 -38.57
CA GLU A 75 -9.21 -6.93 -38.89
C GLU A 75 -9.31 -5.41 -38.66
N LYS A 76 -10.40 -4.79 -39.12
CA LYS A 76 -10.67 -3.36 -38.87
C LYS A 76 -10.84 -3.06 -37.38
N ASN A 77 -11.53 -3.94 -36.65
CA ASN A 77 -11.70 -3.79 -35.21
C ASN A 77 -10.36 -3.88 -34.47
N LEU A 78 -9.49 -4.82 -34.84
CA LEU A 78 -8.14 -4.95 -34.26
C LEU A 78 -7.30 -3.69 -34.54
N GLN A 79 -7.37 -3.14 -35.75
CA GLN A 79 -6.68 -1.90 -36.09
C GLN A 79 -7.21 -0.72 -35.27
N ASN A 80 -8.53 -0.59 -35.13
CA ASN A 80 -9.16 0.45 -34.32
C ASN A 80 -8.79 0.33 -32.83
N VAL A 81 -8.78 -0.90 -32.28
CA VAL A 81 -8.36 -1.17 -30.90
C VAL A 81 -6.88 -0.83 -30.71
N ASN A 82 -6.01 -1.22 -31.65
CA ASN A 82 -4.59 -0.90 -31.60
C ASN A 82 -4.36 0.61 -31.58
N GLN A 83 -5.05 1.36 -32.46
CA GLN A 83 -5.00 2.83 -32.46
C GLN A 83 -5.50 3.44 -31.16
N THR A 84 -6.59 2.91 -30.60
CA THR A 84 -7.16 3.37 -29.32
C THR A 84 -6.17 3.18 -28.17
N ILE A 85 -5.49 2.02 -28.13
CA ILE A 85 -4.47 1.71 -27.12
C ILE A 85 -3.28 2.66 -27.25
N PHE A 86 -2.76 2.88 -28.45
CA PHE A 86 -1.63 3.81 -28.65
C PHE A 86 -1.99 5.24 -28.26
N GLY A 87 -3.21 5.69 -28.57
CA GLY A 87 -3.71 6.99 -28.13
C GLY A 87 -3.75 7.10 -26.59
N ALA A 88 -4.34 6.11 -25.92
CA ALA A 88 -4.38 6.08 -24.46
C ALA A 88 -2.97 6.06 -23.83
N LEU A 89 -2.05 5.24 -24.35
CA LEU A 89 -0.67 5.18 -23.90
C LEU A 89 0.08 6.52 -24.09
N ALA A 90 -0.13 7.20 -25.21
CA ALA A 90 0.45 8.50 -25.47
C ALA A 90 -0.04 9.54 -24.44
N THR A 91 -1.35 9.58 -24.17
CA THR A 91 -1.92 10.50 -23.17
C THR A 91 -1.42 10.20 -21.76
N LEU A 92 -1.28 8.93 -21.37
CA LEU A 92 -0.76 8.54 -20.07
C LEU A 92 0.71 8.94 -19.92
N LYS A 93 1.53 8.71 -20.96
CA LYS A 93 2.94 9.11 -20.97
C LYS A 93 3.13 10.63 -20.88
N GLU A 94 2.27 11.39 -21.54
CA GLU A 94 2.27 12.85 -21.45
C GLU A 94 1.89 13.31 -20.03
N LYS A 95 0.84 12.71 -19.45
CA LYS A 95 0.41 12.99 -18.08
C LYS A 95 1.51 12.63 -17.07
N GLU A 96 2.14 11.48 -17.19
CA GLU A 96 3.28 11.06 -16.38
C GLU A 96 4.42 12.08 -16.45
N SER A 97 4.80 12.52 -17.66
CA SER A 97 5.83 13.56 -17.82
C SER A 97 5.45 14.89 -17.18
N SER A 98 4.18 15.29 -17.29
CA SER A 98 3.64 16.50 -16.66
C SER A 98 3.68 16.42 -15.13
N ASP A 99 3.27 15.28 -14.57
CA ASP A 99 3.24 15.04 -13.13
C ASP A 99 4.66 14.99 -12.55
N VAL A 100 5.61 14.32 -13.22
CA VAL A 100 7.02 14.32 -12.82
C VAL A 100 7.59 15.74 -12.82
N LYS A 101 7.29 16.57 -13.84
CA LYS A 101 7.72 17.98 -13.87
C LYS A 101 7.14 18.78 -12.71
N ARG A 102 5.88 18.54 -12.33
CA ARG A 102 5.25 19.19 -11.17
C ARG A 102 5.92 18.76 -9.87
N LEU A 103 6.21 17.46 -9.71
CA LEU A 103 6.90 16.94 -8.53
C LEU A 103 8.29 17.54 -8.35
N VAL A 104 9.07 17.67 -9.44
CA VAL A 104 10.38 18.32 -9.40
C VAL A 104 10.26 19.79 -8.99
N LYS A 105 9.24 20.52 -9.48
CA LYS A 105 8.99 21.90 -9.05
C LYS A 105 8.63 21.99 -7.56
N VAL A 106 7.79 21.08 -7.08
CA VAL A 106 7.39 21.02 -5.67
C VAL A 106 8.60 20.72 -4.78
N ASP A 107 9.45 19.76 -5.17
CA ASP A 107 10.70 19.45 -4.45
C ASP A 107 11.62 20.67 -4.37
N GLN A 108 11.78 21.42 -5.46
CA GLN A 108 12.58 22.65 -5.47
C GLN A 108 12.01 23.71 -4.52
N ILE A 109 10.69 23.89 -4.47
CA ILE A 109 10.02 24.80 -3.54
C ILE A 109 10.27 24.36 -2.10
N ILE A 110 10.11 23.06 -1.80
CA ILE A 110 10.34 22.51 -0.46
C ILE A 110 11.78 22.77 -0.03
N LYS A 111 12.76 22.54 -0.90
CA LYS A 111 14.18 22.80 -0.62
C LYS A 111 14.43 24.26 -0.30
N ASN A 112 13.94 25.19 -1.14
CA ASN A 112 14.10 26.62 -0.90
C ASN A 112 13.46 27.05 0.44
N LEU A 113 12.22 26.61 0.69
CA LEU A 113 11.51 26.91 1.92
C LEU A 113 12.20 26.31 3.16
N THR A 114 12.80 25.13 3.03
CA THR A 114 13.53 24.47 4.12
C THR A 114 14.77 25.29 4.51
N GLU A 115 15.51 25.81 3.53
CA GLU A 115 16.66 26.67 3.80
C GLU A 115 16.22 28.02 4.40
N GLU A 116 15.14 28.64 3.91
CA GLU A 116 14.58 29.87 4.49
C GLU A 116 14.16 29.66 5.96
N VAL A 117 13.48 28.56 6.27
CA VAL A 117 13.07 28.21 7.64
C VAL A 117 14.28 27.96 8.53
N LYS A 118 15.31 27.30 8.01
CA LYS A 118 16.54 27.02 8.75
C LYS A 118 17.31 28.30 9.07
N GLU A 119 17.45 29.21 8.11
CA GLU A 119 18.08 30.51 8.32
C GLU A 119 17.30 31.32 9.37
N ALA A 120 15.99 31.46 9.20
CA ALA A 120 15.14 32.17 10.16
C ALA A 120 15.22 31.57 11.57
N LYS A 121 15.28 30.24 11.69
CA LYS A 121 15.48 29.55 12.98
C LYS A 121 16.80 29.95 13.63
N THR A 122 17.91 29.87 12.89
CA THR A 122 19.23 30.21 13.44
C THR A 122 19.31 31.66 13.90
N GLN A 123 18.75 32.57 13.10
CA GLN A 123 18.68 33.99 13.44
C GLN A 123 17.85 34.22 14.71
N PHE A 124 16.70 33.57 14.81
CA PHE A 124 15.83 33.69 15.99
C PHE A 124 16.49 33.13 17.26
N GLU A 125 17.15 31.96 17.18
CA GLU A 125 17.92 31.37 18.29
C GLU A 125 19.06 32.31 18.74
N GLU A 126 19.75 32.96 17.81
CA GLU A 126 20.79 33.95 18.13
C GLU A 126 20.21 35.16 18.86
N HIS A 127 19.11 35.72 18.36
CA HIS A 127 18.44 36.86 19.02
C HIS A 127 17.94 36.49 20.42
N ILE A 128 17.40 35.28 20.62
CA ILE A 128 17.00 34.77 21.95
C ILE A 128 18.21 34.70 22.88
N SER A 129 19.35 34.17 22.40
CA SER A 129 20.57 34.06 23.19
C SER A 129 21.05 35.43 23.68
N LYS A 130 21.09 36.43 22.78
CA LYS A 130 21.45 37.82 23.12
C LYS A 130 20.49 38.44 24.14
N LEU A 131 19.18 38.24 23.96
CA LEU A 131 18.17 38.73 24.90
C LEU A 131 18.29 38.07 26.27
N ARG A 132 18.55 36.76 26.31
CA ARG A 132 18.75 36.00 27.55
C ARG A 132 19.97 36.52 28.33
N ALA A 133 21.09 36.77 27.65
CA ALA A 133 22.29 37.33 28.27
C ALA A 133 22.04 38.73 28.86
N SER A 134 21.41 39.63 28.09
CA SER A 134 21.06 40.98 28.58
C SER A 134 20.08 40.92 29.76
N THR A 135 19.09 40.02 29.71
CA THR A 135 18.13 39.82 30.80
C THR A 135 18.81 39.31 32.07
N HIS A 136 19.74 38.36 31.93
CA HIS A 136 20.53 37.85 33.06
C HIS A 136 21.40 38.94 33.68
N LEU A 137 22.08 39.77 32.86
CA LEU A 137 22.88 40.89 33.33
C LEU A 137 22.04 41.95 34.09
N LEU A 138 20.85 42.26 33.60
CA LEU A 138 19.94 43.18 34.28
C LEU A 138 19.45 42.59 35.60
N ASN A 139 19.12 41.29 35.63
CA ASN A 139 18.71 40.60 36.85
C ASN A 139 19.82 40.57 37.90
N CYS A 140 21.06 40.31 37.47
CA CYS A 140 22.26 40.42 38.32
C CYS A 140 22.32 41.78 39.04
N ARG A 141 22.31 42.86 38.24
CA ARG A 141 22.45 44.22 38.78
C ARG A 141 21.32 44.56 39.73
N LEU A 142 20.10 44.12 39.44
CA LEU A 142 18.95 44.33 40.30
C LEU A 142 19.09 43.63 41.66
N GLU A 143 19.56 42.38 41.67
CA GLU A 143 19.82 41.65 42.92
C GLU A 143 20.95 42.27 43.75
N ASP A 144 22.00 42.79 43.10
CA ASP A 144 23.07 43.52 43.79
C ASP A 144 22.55 44.79 44.48
N ILE A 145 21.70 45.56 43.81
CA ILE A 145 21.06 46.76 44.37
C ILE A 145 20.13 46.39 45.54
N LYS A 146 19.28 45.39 45.36
CA LYS A 146 18.31 44.95 46.37
C LYS A 146 18.97 44.55 47.69
N HIS A 147 20.15 43.94 47.61
CA HIS A 147 20.90 43.51 48.78
C HIS A 147 22.00 44.50 49.21
N ASN A 148 22.05 45.69 48.59
CA ASN A 148 23.03 46.74 48.84
C ASN A 148 24.49 46.20 48.83
N ARG A 149 24.79 45.33 47.86
CA ARG A 149 26.09 44.66 47.75
C ARG A 149 27.02 45.47 46.85
N THR A 150 28.19 45.82 47.36
CA THR A 150 29.27 46.48 46.62
C THR A 150 30.39 45.47 46.29
N GLY A 151 30.11 44.46 45.46
CA GLY A 151 31.17 43.54 45.01
C GLY A 151 30.71 42.13 44.63
N SER A 152 31.21 41.68 43.46
CA SER A 152 30.91 40.43 42.76
C SER A 152 31.45 39.18 43.48
N THR A 153 30.73 38.68 44.49
CA THR A 153 31.00 37.34 45.07
C THR A 153 29.74 36.48 45.21
N THR A 154 28.57 36.99 44.84
CA THR A 154 27.32 36.22 44.85
C THR A 154 26.95 35.82 43.43
N LEU A 155 26.74 34.52 43.20
CA LEU A 155 26.24 34.01 41.93
C LEU A 155 24.88 34.65 41.60
N CYS A 156 24.74 35.27 40.42
CA CYS A 156 23.45 35.69 39.92
C CYS A 156 22.75 34.57 39.16
N CYS A 157 21.45 34.39 39.43
CA CYS A 157 20.64 33.43 38.72
C CYS A 157 19.72 34.10 37.69
N PRO A 158 19.29 33.37 36.64
CA PRO A 158 18.27 33.86 35.74
C PRO A 158 16.97 34.23 36.49
N LYS A 159 16.14 35.08 35.88
CA LYS A 159 14.87 35.49 36.50
C LYS A 159 14.00 34.27 36.87
N GLY A 160 13.52 34.23 38.11
CA GLY A 160 12.71 33.12 38.64
C GLY A 160 13.51 31.93 39.16
N TRP A 161 14.83 32.00 39.13
CA TRP A 161 15.73 31.01 39.75
C TRP A 161 16.25 31.54 41.08
N LEU A 162 16.42 30.66 42.06
CA LEU A 162 16.98 30.98 43.36
C LEU A 162 18.46 30.60 43.42
N SER A 163 19.30 31.49 43.94
CA SER A 163 20.71 31.20 44.17
C SER A 163 20.89 30.48 45.51
N PHE A 164 21.69 29.41 45.50
CA PHE A 164 22.19 28.79 46.71
C PHE A 164 23.63 28.36 46.48
N ARG A 165 24.55 28.92 47.28
CA ARG A 165 26.01 28.78 47.11
C ARG A 165 26.44 29.17 45.69
N GLN A 166 26.97 28.22 44.92
CA GLN A 166 27.48 28.40 43.56
C GLN A 166 26.55 27.74 42.52
N SER A 167 25.26 27.62 42.81
CA SER A 167 24.29 27.06 41.87
C SER A 167 22.96 27.80 41.89
N CYS A 168 22.23 27.68 40.77
CA CYS A 168 20.91 28.24 40.56
C CYS A 168 19.87 27.13 40.51
N TYR A 169 18.74 27.33 41.18
CA TYR A 169 17.69 26.33 41.33
C TYR A 169 16.36 26.89 40.81
N TRP A 170 15.69 26.10 39.96
CA TRP A 170 14.35 26.40 39.48
C TRP A 170 13.37 25.37 40.01
N PHE A 171 12.27 25.85 40.56
CA PHE A 171 11.24 25.02 41.15
C PHE A 171 10.01 25.02 40.24
N SER A 172 9.74 23.85 39.63
CA SER A 172 8.59 23.68 38.75
C SER A 172 7.28 23.89 39.50
N THR A 173 6.35 24.61 38.88
CA THR A 173 4.97 24.78 39.38
C THR A 173 4.02 23.72 38.83
N SER A 174 4.38 23.06 37.73
CA SER A 174 3.58 22.02 37.06
C SER A 174 4.01 20.62 37.47
N GLU A 175 3.04 19.73 37.64
CA GLU A 175 3.26 18.29 37.82
C GLU A 175 3.60 17.63 36.47
N LYS A 176 4.62 16.77 36.49
CA LYS A 176 5.15 16.05 35.31
C LYS A 176 5.64 14.67 35.73
N THR A 177 5.73 13.73 34.81
CA THR A 177 6.50 12.50 35.02
C THR A 177 7.98 12.82 35.19
N TRP A 178 8.78 11.87 35.70
CA TRP A 178 10.22 12.10 35.87
C TRP A 178 10.92 12.42 34.54
N ASP A 179 10.56 11.70 33.47
CA ASP A 179 11.14 11.87 32.14
C ASP A 179 10.77 13.24 31.53
N GLU A 180 9.52 13.67 31.68
CA GLU A 180 9.08 15.00 31.26
C GLU A 180 9.71 16.12 32.10
N ALA A 181 9.90 15.90 33.40
CA ALA A 181 10.59 16.85 34.28
C ALA A 181 12.06 17.00 33.90
N LYS A 182 12.74 15.90 33.58
CA LYS A 182 14.11 15.91 33.05
C LYS A 182 14.20 16.72 31.75
N ALA A 183 13.33 16.42 30.79
CA ALA A 183 13.29 17.14 29.52
C ALA A 183 12.99 18.64 29.70
N ASP A 184 12.12 18.99 30.66
CA ASP A 184 11.80 20.39 30.97
C ASP A 184 12.99 21.18 31.55
N CYS A 185 13.81 20.52 32.39
CA CYS A 185 15.06 21.09 32.88
C CYS A 185 16.08 21.26 31.75
N GLU A 186 16.23 20.26 30.87
CA GLU A 186 17.15 20.29 29.73
C GLU A 186 16.80 21.42 28.76
N ASN A 187 15.51 21.63 28.48
CA ASN A 187 15.02 22.74 27.67
C ASN A 187 15.28 24.13 28.30
N LYS A 188 15.65 24.19 29.57
CA LYS A 188 16.05 25.42 30.29
C LYS A 188 17.56 25.53 30.46
N ASP A 189 18.33 24.77 29.67
CA ASP A 189 19.79 24.70 29.77
C ASP A 189 20.25 24.27 31.18
N SER A 190 19.52 23.33 31.79
CA SER A 190 19.74 22.86 33.17
C SER A 190 19.49 21.35 33.31
N ARG A 191 19.56 20.84 34.54
CA ARG A 191 19.27 19.44 34.87
C ARG A 191 18.47 19.33 36.16
N LEU A 192 17.78 18.20 36.34
CA LEU A 192 17.22 17.85 37.64
C LEU A 192 18.32 17.87 38.71
N VAL A 193 17.97 18.34 39.91
CA VAL A 193 18.94 18.62 40.97
C VAL A 193 19.65 17.34 41.43
N ILE A 194 20.98 17.43 41.57
CA ILE A 194 21.82 16.41 42.21
C ILE A 194 22.19 16.95 43.57
N ILE A 195 21.86 16.21 44.62
CA ILE A 195 22.02 16.68 45.98
C ILE A 195 23.32 16.12 46.55
N THR A 196 24.26 17.00 46.87
CA THR A 196 25.63 16.66 47.26
C THR A 196 25.93 16.96 48.74
N SER A 197 25.06 17.72 49.41
CA SER A 197 25.24 18.12 50.81
C SER A 197 23.94 18.22 51.58
N TYR A 198 24.02 18.10 52.91
CA TYR A 198 22.86 18.26 53.79
C TYR A 198 22.24 19.67 53.68
N GLN A 199 23.07 20.70 53.55
CA GLN A 199 22.58 22.07 53.43
C GLN A 199 21.82 22.28 52.12
N GLU A 200 22.28 21.63 51.03
CA GLU A 200 21.57 21.64 49.75
C GLU A 200 20.24 20.88 49.84
N GLN A 201 20.21 19.70 50.48
CA GLN A 201 18.97 18.96 50.75
C GLN A 201 17.97 19.83 51.52
N ALA A 202 18.43 20.52 52.57
CA ALA A 202 17.59 21.38 53.40
C ALA A 202 17.03 22.57 52.59
N PHE A 203 17.87 23.22 51.78
CA PHE A 203 17.46 24.31 50.90
C PHE A 203 16.40 23.86 49.89
N VAL A 204 16.61 22.73 49.20
CA VAL A 204 15.63 22.18 48.25
C VAL A 204 14.32 21.84 48.98
N ALA A 205 14.39 21.16 50.12
CA ALA A 205 13.21 20.77 50.90
C ALA A 205 12.40 21.97 51.42
N GLN A 206 13.06 23.08 51.77
CA GLN A 206 12.38 24.30 52.22
C GLN A 206 11.50 24.91 51.13
N HIS A 207 11.87 24.75 49.86
CA HIS A 207 11.18 25.36 48.72
C HIS A 207 10.22 24.41 48.01
N THR A 208 10.31 23.11 48.24
CA THR A 208 9.39 22.12 47.65
C THR A 208 8.27 21.69 48.60
N LYS A 209 8.50 21.72 49.91
CA LYS A 209 7.47 21.34 50.89
C LYS A 209 6.25 22.27 50.80
N PRO A 210 5.03 21.72 50.95
CA PRO A 210 4.70 20.33 51.30
C PRO A 210 4.61 19.38 50.10
N ARG A 211 4.97 19.81 48.88
CA ARG A 211 4.81 19.02 47.66
C ARG A 211 5.96 18.02 47.50
N ASN A 212 5.66 16.88 46.89
CA ASN A 212 6.67 15.97 46.38
C ASN A 212 7.21 16.54 45.05
N THR A 213 8.52 16.52 44.85
CA THR A 213 9.16 17.08 43.66
C THR A 213 10.22 16.13 43.15
N TRP A 214 10.25 15.92 41.83
CA TRP A 214 11.28 15.10 41.21
C TRP A 214 12.67 15.74 41.38
N ILE A 215 13.63 14.90 41.76
CA ILE A 215 15.05 15.22 41.79
C ILE A 215 15.78 14.36 40.77
N GLY A 216 17.07 14.62 40.57
CA GLY A 216 17.88 13.93 39.56
C GLY A 216 18.22 12.49 39.90
N LEU A 217 17.65 11.92 40.96
CA LEU A 217 17.89 10.55 41.39
C LEU A 217 16.87 9.60 40.74
N ARG A 218 17.34 8.55 40.07
CA ARG A 218 16.50 7.53 39.45
C ARG A 218 17.02 6.13 39.76
N PHE A 219 16.09 5.19 39.95
CA PHE A 219 16.42 3.78 40.05
C PHE A 219 16.42 3.15 38.66
N THR A 220 17.59 2.73 38.17
CA THR A 220 17.75 2.05 36.88
C THR A 220 18.75 0.90 37.03
N ASN A 221 18.52 -0.22 36.34
CA ASN A 221 19.41 -1.40 36.37
C ASN A 221 19.79 -1.84 37.81
N GLU A 222 18.77 -1.97 38.65
CA GLU A 222 18.88 -2.38 40.06
C GLU A 222 19.73 -1.45 40.95
N ARG A 223 20.02 -0.23 40.49
CA ARG A 223 20.87 0.73 41.19
C ARG A 223 20.30 2.14 41.16
N TRP A 224 20.63 2.93 42.17
CA TRP A 224 20.31 4.35 42.20
C TRP A 224 21.41 5.16 41.51
N THR A 225 21.04 5.94 40.51
CA THR A 225 21.94 6.76 39.70
C THR A 225 21.40 8.18 39.60
N TRP A 226 22.31 9.15 39.63
CA TRP A 226 21.99 10.54 39.33
C TRP A 226 21.91 10.79 37.81
N VAL A 227 21.31 11.91 37.42
CA VAL A 227 21.19 12.32 36.00
C VAL A 227 22.53 12.56 35.29
N ASP A 228 23.64 12.71 36.02
CA ASP A 228 25.01 12.78 35.48
C ASP A 228 25.70 11.41 35.40
N ALA A 229 24.93 10.33 35.55
CA ALA A 229 25.39 8.95 35.59
C ALA A 229 26.28 8.59 36.80
N THR A 230 26.38 9.45 37.81
CA THR A 230 27.08 9.10 39.06
C THR A 230 26.25 8.17 39.93
N LEU A 231 26.92 7.21 40.57
CA LEU A 231 26.27 6.28 41.51
C LEU A 231 25.88 7.01 42.79
N TYR A 232 24.69 6.70 43.30
CA TYR A 232 24.26 7.19 44.61
C TYR A 232 25.13 6.58 45.71
N THR A 233 25.67 7.42 46.60
CA THR A 233 26.42 6.98 47.77
C THR A 233 25.71 7.43 49.05
N ILE A 234 25.45 6.49 49.96
CA ILE A 234 24.93 6.82 51.29
C ILE A 234 26.07 7.41 52.10
N ARG A 235 25.99 8.71 52.42
CA ARG A 235 26.88 9.31 53.42
C ARG A 235 26.28 9.05 54.80
N ARG A 236 26.85 8.09 55.53
CA ARG A 236 26.58 7.96 56.97
C ARG A 236 27.18 9.19 57.66
N MET A 237 26.32 9.97 58.30
CA MET A 237 26.71 11.10 59.16
C MET A 237 27.11 10.59 60.54
#